data_AF-A0A3M1MF74-F1
#
_entry.id   AF-A0A3M1MF74-F1
#
_cell.length_a   1.000
_cell.length_b   1.000
_cell.length_c   1.000
_cell.angle_alpha   90.00
_cell.angle_beta   90.00
_cell.angle_gamma   90.00
#
_symmetry.space_group_name_H-M   'P 1'
#
loop_
_entity.id
_entity.type
_entity.pdbx_description
1 polymer ?
#
loop_
_entity_poly.entity_id
_entity_poly.type
_entity_poly.pdbx_seq_one_letter_code
_entity_poly.pdbx_strand_id
1 'polypeptide(L)'
;MLRREAFSAEPTAASTIPFSQAQASAARMREDRVPVAAGDALAILLHAARTNRAWLDDFADETIMVSRDLYELMLAYRQIAFESNRQAA
;
A
#
# COMPACT_ATOMS: atom_id res chain seq x y z
N MET A 1 58.56 15.43 20.18
CA MET A 1 57.50 15.13 21.16
C MET A 1 56.25 15.89 20.71
N LEU A 2 55.44 15.32 19.82
CA LEU A 2 54.17 14.62 20.10
C LEU A 2 53.06 15.52 20.68
N ARG A 3 52.26 16.13 19.80
CA ARG A 3 50.86 16.49 20.11
C ARG A 3 49.99 15.86 19.04
N ARG A 4 49.49 14.66 19.33
CA ARG A 4 48.48 13.97 18.52
C ARG A 4 47.17 14.72 18.70
N GLU A 5 46.66 15.32 17.63
CA GLU A 5 45.30 15.81 17.58
C GLU A 5 44.38 14.59 17.59
N ALA A 6 43.59 14.44 18.65
CA ALA A 6 42.61 13.39 18.76
C ALA A 6 41.47 13.72 17.79
N PHE A 7 41.44 13.01 16.67
CA PHE A 7 40.34 12.97 15.71
C PHE A 7 39.09 12.49 16.45
N SER A 8 38.19 13.42 16.75
CA SER A 8 36.87 13.14 17.33
C SER A 8 35.99 12.56 16.22
N ALA A 9 36.05 11.24 16.06
CA ALA A 9 35.05 10.51 15.28
C ALA A 9 33.83 10.31 16.18
N GLU A 10 32.83 11.18 16.04
CA GLU A 10 31.49 10.89 16.55
C GLU A 10 30.97 9.61 15.86
N PRO A 11 30.61 8.55 16.60
CA PRO A 11 29.92 7.43 15.99
C PRO A 11 28.53 7.92 15.59
N THR A 12 28.33 8.02 14.27
CA THR A 12 27.07 7.89 13.54
C THR A 12 25.88 7.70 14.46
N ALA A 13 25.05 8.75 14.58
CA ALA A 13 23.69 8.65 15.10
C ALA A 13 22.90 7.70 14.19
N ALA A 14 23.06 6.39 14.44
CA ALA A 14 22.12 5.40 14.00
C ALA A 14 20.79 5.84 14.62
N SER A 15 19.89 6.32 13.76
CA SER A 15 18.54 6.71 14.11
C SER A 15 17.80 5.47 14.62
N THR A 16 18.02 5.12 15.89
CA THR A 16 17.20 4.19 16.65
C THR A 16 15.87 4.87 16.83
N ILE A 17 14.94 4.66 15.88
CA ILE A 17 13.56 5.04 16.10
C ILE A 17 13.10 4.27 17.35
N PRO A 18 12.71 4.95 18.44
CA PRO A 18 12.23 4.25 19.62
C PRO A 18 10.98 3.46 19.22
N PHE A 19 10.91 2.19 19.63
CA PHE A 19 9.79 1.27 19.35
C PHE A 19 8.41 1.88 19.68
N SER A 20 8.36 2.82 20.63
CA SER A 20 7.17 3.62 20.98
C SER A 20 6.69 4.57 19.87
N GLN A 21 7.59 5.20 19.11
CA GLN A 21 7.22 6.10 18.02
C GLN A 21 6.69 5.34 16.79
N ALA A 22 7.24 4.14 16.52
CA ALA A 22 6.73 3.24 15.50
C ALA A 22 5.30 2.76 15.84
N GLN A 23 5.02 2.44 17.11
CA GLN A 23 3.69 2.06 17.56
C GLN A 23 2.69 3.21 17.51
N ALA A 24 3.07 4.43 17.89
CA ALA A 24 2.20 5.60 17.81
C ALA A 24 1.85 5.95 16.35
N SER A 25 2.80 5.78 15.43
CA SER A 25 2.56 5.98 13.99
C SER A 25 1.62 4.90 13.42
N ALA A 26 1.83 3.63 13.79
CA ALA A 26 0.93 2.54 13.41
C ALA A 26 -0.47 2.67 14.02
N ALA A 27 -0.60 3.22 15.24
CA ALA A 27 -1.88 3.51 15.87
C ALA A 27 -2.62 4.64 15.14
N ARG A 28 -1.93 5.74 14.81
CA ARG A 28 -2.50 6.84 13.99
C ARG A 28 -2.92 6.37 12.59
N MET A 29 -2.16 5.49 11.94
CA MET A 29 -2.56 4.89 10.66
C MET A 29 -3.80 3.98 10.76
N ARG A 30 -4.16 3.53 11.96
CA ARG A 30 -5.39 2.76 12.22
C ARG A 30 -6.59 3.67 12.54
N GLU A 31 -6.36 4.89 12.99
CA GLU A 31 -7.42 5.82 13.44
C GLU A 31 -8.29 6.36 12.27
N ASP A 32 -7.76 6.42 11.05
CA ASP A 32 -8.48 6.98 9.87
C ASP A 32 -9.02 5.91 8.89
N ARG A 33 -9.15 4.65 9.31
CA ARG A 33 -9.70 3.59 8.45
C ARG A 33 -11.17 3.35 8.73
N VAL A 34 -12.03 3.66 7.75
CA VAL A 34 -13.46 3.38 7.81
C VAL A 34 -13.73 1.98 7.21
N PRO A 35 -14.37 1.07 7.96
CA PRO A 35 -14.78 -0.22 7.40
C PRO A 35 -15.92 -0.01 6.39
N VAL A 36 -15.75 -0.54 5.19
CA VAL A 36 -16.77 -0.50 4.12
C VAL A 36 -17.01 -1.93 3.65
N ALA A 37 -18.27 -2.29 3.39
CA ALA A 37 -18.59 -3.58 2.81
C ALA A 37 -18.00 -3.68 1.40
N ALA A 38 -17.38 -4.82 1.07
CA ALA A 38 -16.74 -5.02 -0.22
C ALA A 38 -17.70 -4.81 -1.41
N GLY A 39 -18.95 -5.23 -1.28
CA GLY A 39 -19.97 -5.02 -2.32
C GLY A 39 -20.24 -3.54 -2.61
N ASP A 40 -20.35 -2.71 -1.57
CA ASP A 40 -20.58 -1.27 -1.71
C ASP A 40 -19.37 -0.58 -2.33
N ALA A 41 -18.17 -0.91 -1.85
CA ALA A 41 -16.92 -0.38 -2.41
C ALA A 41 -16.78 -0.73 -3.90
N LEU A 42 -16.96 -2.00 -4.26
CA LEU A 42 -16.86 -2.46 -5.65
C LEU A 42 -17.89 -1.80 -6.56
N ALA A 43 -19.14 -1.62 -6.10
CA ALA A 43 -20.17 -0.95 -6.89
C ALA A 43 -19.82 0.51 -7.21
N ILE A 44 -19.32 1.25 -6.21
CA ILE A 44 -18.89 2.65 -6.37
C ILE A 44 -17.69 2.75 -7.30
N LEU A 45 -16.67 1.91 -7.09
CA LEU A 45 -15.46 1.89 -7.91
C LEU A 45 -15.78 1.51 -9.36
N LEU A 46 -16.66 0.53 -9.58
CA LEU A 46 -17.10 0.13 -10.91
C LEU A 46 -17.85 1.29 -11.61
N HIS A 47 -18.73 1.99 -10.90
CA HIS A 47 -19.41 3.15 -11.45
C HIS A 47 -18.42 4.28 -11.80
N ALA A 48 -17.46 4.57 -10.91
CA ALA A 48 -16.43 5.58 -11.12
C ALA A 48 -15.55 5.25 -12.34
N ALA A 49 -15.13 3.99 -12.49
CA ALA A 49 -14.35 3.52 -13.64
C ALA A 49 -15.13 3.66 -14.95
N ARG A 50 -16.40 3.22 -14.98
CA ARG A 50 -17.27 3.32 -16.17
C ARG A 50 -17.59 4.75 -16.59
N THR A 51 -17.51 5.69 -15.65
CA THR A 51 -17.79 7.11 -15.88
C THR A 51 -16.53 7.99 -15.90
N ASN A 52 -15.35 7.36 -15.98
CA ASN A 52 -14.02 7.98 -16.10
C ASN A 52 -13.79 9.11 -15.08
N ARG A 53 -14.05 8.83 -13.80
CA ARG A 53 -13.83 9.80 -12.73
C ARG A 53 -12.34 9.98 -12.46
N ALA A 54 -11.85 11.22 -12.62
CA ALA A 54 -10.44 11.55 -12.46
C ALA A 54 -9.87 11.22 -11.08
N TRP A 55 -10.69 11.26 -10.02
CA TRP A 55 -10.24 10.89 -8.66
C TRP A 55 -9.84 9.43 -8.55
N LEU A 56 -10.29 8.53 -9.43
CA LEU A 56 -9.95 7.12 -9.36
C LEU A 56 -8.47 6.88 -9.68
N ASP A 57 -7.88 7.72 -10.54
CA ASP A 57 -6.47 7.64 -10.90
C ASP A 57 -5.55 7.93 -9.70
N ASP A 58 -6.02 8.74 -8.75
CA ASP A 58 -5.28 9.04 -7.50
C ASP A 58 -5.07 7.78 -6.64
N PHE A 59 -5.86 6.73 -6.85
CA PHE A 59 -5.80 5.46 -6.12
C PHE A 59 -5.13 4.33 -6.92
N ALA A 60 -4.65 4.59 -8.15
CA ALA A 60 -4.15 3.54 -9.04
C ALA A 60 -2.93 2.79 -8.50
N ASP A 61 -2.06 3.48 -7.76
CA ASP A 61 -0.84 2.91 -7.17
C ASP A 61 -1.03 2.46 -5.71
N GLU A 62 -2.24 2.59 -5.16
CA GLU A 62 -2.50 2.23 -3.77
C GLU A 62 -2.61 0.71 -3.58
N THR A 63 -1.93 0.19 -2.56
CA THR A 63 -2.06 -1.22 -2.17
C THR A 63 -3.21 -1.40 -1.19
N ILE A 64 -4.27 -2.07 -1.65
CA ILE A 64 -5.39 -2.47 -0.79
C ILE A 64 -5.18 -3.85 -0.19
N MET A 65 -5.61 -4.03 1.06
CA MET A 65 -5.61 -5.32 1.73
C MET A 65 -6.95 -6.02 1.47
N VAL A 66 -6.90 -7.23 0.91
CA VAL A 66 -8.06 -8.09 0.69
C VAL A 66 -7.89 -9.42 1.44
N SER A 67 -8.99 -10.16 1.64
CA SER A 67 -8.87 -11.53 2.16
C SER A 67 -8.13 -12.41 1.17
N ARG A 68 -7.47 -13.47 1.68
CA ARG A 68 -6.77 -14.45 0.84
C ARG A 68 -7.70 -15.07 -0.21
N ASP A 69 -8.92 -15.45 0.20
CA ASP A 69 -9.89 -16.08 -0.71
C ASP A 69 -10.28 -15.16 -1.86
N LEU A 70 -10.49 -13.85 -1.58
CA LEU A 70 -10.81 -12.88 -2.62
C LEU A 70 -9.63 -12.65 -3.56
N TYR A 71 -8.41 -12.61 -3.02
CA TYR A 71 -7.21 -12.51 -3.85
C TYR A 71 -7.05 -13.70 -4.79
N GLU A 72 -7.23 -14.92 -4.30
CA GLU A 72 -7.17 -16.15 -5.10
C GLU A 72 -8.23 -16.14 -6.22
N LEU A 73 -9.46 -15.71 -5.88
CA LEU A 73 -10.53 -15.56 -6.87
C LEU A 73 -10.20 -14.51 -7.93
N MET A 74 -9.66 -13.35 -7.55
CA MET A 74 -9.22 -12.31 -8.49
C MET A 74 -8.10 -12.81 -9.41
N LEU A 75 -7.15 -13.59 -8.89
CA LEU A 75 -6.08 -14.18 -9.68
C LEU A 75 -6.63 -15.17 -10.71
N ALA A 76 -7.50 -16.08 -10.29
CA ALA A 76 -8.15 -17.04 -11.18
C ALA A 76 -8.98 -16.33 -12.28
N TYR A 77 -9.76 -15.32 -11.90
CA TYR A 77 -10.56 -14.54 -12.85
C TYR A 77 -9.69 -13.82 -13.89
N ARG A 78 -8.57 -13.22 -13.46
CA ARG A 78 -7.63 -12.56 -14.38
C ARG A 78 -7.08 -13.55 -15.41
N GLN A 79 -6.72 -14.77 -15.02
CA GLN A 79 -6.22 -15.78 -15.96
C GLN A 79 -7.25 -16.07 -17.06
N ILE A 80 -8.50 -16.30 -16.66
CA ILE A 80 -9.61 -16.55 -17.60
C ILE A 80 -9.84 -15.35 -18.52
N ALA A 81 -9.90 -14.13 -17.97
CA ALA A 81 -10.14 -12.91 -18.74
C ALA A 81 -9.00 -12.62 -19.74
N PHE A 82 -7.74 -12.82 -19.34
CA PHE A 82 -6.60 -12.68 -20.23
C PHE A 82 -6.58 -13.75 -21.33
N GLU A 83 -7.03 -14.97 -21.04
CA GLU A 83 -7.15 -16.04 -22.02
C GLU A 83 -8.24 -15.75 -23.06
N SER A 84 -9.40 -15.26 -22.63
CA SER A 84 -10.46 -14.83 -23.55
C SER A 84 -10.01 -13.69 -24.47
N ASN A 85 -9.24 -12.73 -23.95
CA ASN A 85 -8.76 -11.59 -24.76
C ASN A 85 -7.67 -11.99 -25.78
N ARG A 86 -6.97 -13.12 -25.58
CA ARG A 86 -5.98 -13.66 -26.53
C ARG A 86 -6.58 -14.51 -27.65
N GLN A 87 -7.79 -15.05 -27.50
CA GLN A 87 -8.47 -15.84 -28.54
C GLN A 87 -9.22 -14.97 -29.55
N ALA A 88 -9.37 -13.67 -29.27
CA ALA A 88 -10.08 -12.71 -30.11
C ALA A 88 -9.17 -11.79 -30.95
N ALA A 89 -7.85 -12.01 -30.92
CA ALA A 89 -6.82 -11.28 -31.68
C ALA A 89 -6.12 -12.21 -32.68
#